data_AF-A0A816WQ20-F1
#
_entry.id   AF-A0A816WQ20-F1
#
_cell.length_a   1.000
_cell.length_b   1.000
_cell.length_c   1.000
_cell.angle_alpha   90.00
_cell.angle_beta   90.00
_cell.angle_gamma   90.00
#
_symmetry.space_group_name_H-M   'P 1'
#
loop_
_entity.id
_entity.type
_entity.pdbx_description
1 polymer ?
#
loop_
_entity_poly.entity_id
_entity_poly.type
_entity_poly.pdbx_seq_one_letter_code
_entity_poly.pdbx_strand_id
1 'polypeptide(L)' 'MQDNALPHKSKFAMRWLKDNNIRLLNWPASSPDLNPIENLWDYFDKELRRLKSTN' A
#
# COMPACT_ATOMS: atom_id res chain seq x y z
N MET A 1 -5.01 -6.23 1.99
CA MET A 1 -3.67 -6.15 2.61
C MET A 1 -3.36 -4.68 2.80
N GLN A 2 -2.82 -4.30 3.94
CA GLN A 2 -2.43 -2.93 4.25
C GLN A 2 -1.11 -2.96 5.00
N ASP A 3 -0.34 -1.88 4.93
CA ASP A 3 0.82 -1.74 5.80
C ASP A 3 0.37 -1.60 7.27
N ASN A 4 1.34 -1.78 8.17
CA ASN A 4 1.09 -1.75 9.60
C ASN A 4 1.18 -0.35 10.20
N ALA A 5 1.01 0.73 9.42
CA ALA A 5 1.11 2.09 9.94
C ALA A 5 0.04 2.38 10.99
N LEU A 6 0.35 3.33 11.89
CA LEU A 6 -0.50 3.66 13.04
C LEU A 6 -1.96 4.02 12.66
N PRO A 7 -2.23 4.79 11.58
CA PRO A 7 -3.60 5.10 11.19
C PRO A 7 -4.43 3.85 10.86
N HIS A 8 -3.81 2.87 10.20
CA HIS A 8 -4.43 1.60 9.81
C HIS A 8 -4.71 0.68 11.00
N LYS A 9 -4.01 0.89 12.12
CA LYS A 9 -4.23 0.17 13.39
C LYS A 9 -5.18 0.89 14.35
N SER A 10 -5.69 2.06 13.99
CA SER A 10 -6.64 2.78 14.83
C SER A 10 -7.89 1.94 15.09
N LYS A 11 -8.49 2.09 16.28
CA LYS A 11 -9.72 1.37 16.65
C LYS A 11 -10.84 1.61 15.65
N PHE A 12 -10.93 2.85 15.13
CA PHE A 12 -11.91 3.23 14.12
C PHE A 12 -11.69 2.47 12.81
N ALA A 13 -10.47 2.49 12.26
CA ALA A 13 -10.17 1.79 11.01
C ALA A 13 -10.42 0.28 11.12
N MET A 14 -9.95 -0.35 12.20
CA MET A 14 -10.16 -1.77 12.44
C MET A 14 -11.63 -2.15 12.62
N ARG A 15 -12.43 -1.29 13.28
CA ARG A 15 -13.87 -1.50 13.41
C ARG A 15 -14.57 -1.39 12.06
N TRP A 16 -14.27 -0.36 11.28
CA TRP A 16 -14.85 -0.20 9.94
C TRP A 16 -14.57 -1.40 9.04
N LEU A 17 -13.33 -1.92 9.05
CA LEU A 17 -12.98 -3.13 8.29
C LEU A 17 -13.78 -4.35 8.73
N LYS A 18 -13.97 -4.53 10.04
CA LYS A 18 -14.78 -5.61 10.60
C LYS A 18 -16.25 -5.48 10.21
N ASP A 19 -16.83 -4.28 10.34
CA ASP A 19 -18.23 -4.01 10.05
C ASP A 19 -18.55 -4.20 8.54
N ASN A 20 -17.54 -4.05 7.67
CA ASN A 20 -17.64 -4.29 6.23
C ASN A 20 -17.20 -5.70 5.79
N ASN A 21 -16.97 -6.63 6.74
CA ASN A 21 -16.52 -8.00 6.47
C ASN A 21 -15.22 -8.09 5.64
N ILE A 22 -14.34 -7.09 5.75
CA ILE A 22 -13.08 -7.05 5.03
C ILE A 22 -12.04 -7.86 5.82
N ARG A 23 -11.53 -8.94 5.23
CA ARG A 23 -10.45 -9.74 5.81
C ARG A 23 -9.10 -9.09 5.54
N LEU A 24 -8.36 -8.80 6.60
CA LEU A 24 -6.98 -8.35 6.50
C LEU A 24 -6.03 -9.55 6.40
N LEU A 25 -5.05 -9.44 5.51
CA LEU A 25 -3.91 -10.35 5.47
C LEU A 25 -2.98 -10.01 6.64
N ASN A 26 -2.47 -11.03 7.35
CA ASN A 26 -1.45 -10.81 8.36
C ASN A 26 -0.16 -10.36 7.66
N TRP A 27 0.23 -9.10 7.86
CA TRP A 27 1.35 -8.50 7.15
C TRP A 27 2.54 -8.28 8.09
N PRO A 28 3.77 -8.67 7.73
CA PRO A 28 4.94 -8.32 8.50
C PRO A 28 5.19 -6.81 8.48
N ALA A 29 5.72 -6.28 9.58
CA ALA A 29 6.13 -4.87 9.64
C ALA A 29 7.39 -4.65 8.79
N SER A 30 7.47 -3.48 8.14
CA SER A 30 8.64 -3.07 7.34
C SER A 30 9.01 -4.02 6.20
N SER A 31 8.00 -4.60 5.52
CA SER A 31 8.19 -5.43 4.31
C SER A 31 7.62 -4.75 3.07
N PRO A 32 8.27 -3.68 2.56
CA PRO A 32 7.86 -3.02 1.31
C PRO A 32 8.06 -3.94 0.10
N ASP A 33 9.07 -4.82 0.14
CA ASP A 33 9.38 -5.82 -0.88
C ASP A 33 8.22 -6.76 -1.20
N LEU A 34 7.37 -7.03 -0.20
CA LEU A 34 6.21 -7.88 -0.37
C LEU A 34 4.99 -7.10 -0.92
N ASN A 35 5.00 -5.76 -0.89
CA ASN A 35 3.85 -4.95 -1.27
C ASN A 35 3.82 -4.72 -2.80
N PRO A 36 2.88 -5.33 -3.54
CA PRO A 36 2.83 -5.26 -5.00
C PRO A 36 2.59 -3.84 -5.53
N ILE A 37 2.09 -2.91 -4.70
CA ILE A 37 1.94 -1.51 -5.10
C ILE A 37 3.30 -0.83 -5.34
N GLU A 38 4.37 -1.27 -4.68
CA GLU A 38 5.72 -0.72 -4.88
C GLU A 38 6.21 -0.97 -6.31
N ASN A 39 5.91 -2.14 -6.87
CA ASN A 39 6.22 -2.45 -8.27
C ASN A 39 5.48 -1.52 -9.23
N LEU A 40 4.23 -1.17 -8.90
CA LEU A 40 3.43 -0.25 -9.71
C LEU A 40 3.96 1.19 -9.60
N TRP A 41 4.38 1.62 -8.41
CA TRP A 41 5.01 2.92 -8.23
C TRP A 41 6.33 3.04 -9.00
N ASP A 42 7.18 2.01 -8.95
CA ASP A 42 8.43 1.97 -9.73
C ASP A 42 8.16 2.05 -11.24
N TYR A 43 7.14 1.33 -11.73
CA TYR A 43 6.72 1.44 -13.12
C TYR A 43 6.27 2.86 -13.48
N PHE A 44 5.40 3.47 -12.68
CA PHE A 44 4.94 4.84 -12.93
C PHE A 44 6.08 5.85 -12.92
N ASP A 45 7.01 5.73 -11.97
CA ASP A 45 8.16 6.61 -11.84
C ASP A 45 9.11 6.50 -13.05
N LYS A 46 9.30 5.28 -13.58
CA LYS A 46 10.01 5.05 -14.86
C LYS A 46 9.31 5.71 -16.05
N GLU A 47 8.00 5.57 -16.17
CA GLU A 47 7.25 6.22 -17.26
C GLU A 47 7.26 7.75 -17.15
N LEU A 48 7.14 8.29 -15.94
CA LEU A 48 7.23 9.74 -15.71
C LEU A 48 8.61 10.28 -16.08
N ARG A 49 9.69 9.55 -15.75
CA ARG A 49 11.05 9.90 -16.19
C ARG A 49 11.18 9.90 -17.71
N ARG A 50 10.61 8.90 -18.39
CA ARG A 50 10.61 8.81 -19.85
C ARG A 50 9.91 10.01 -20.50
N LEU A 51 8.73 10.39 -19.99
CA LEU A 51 7.99 11.55 -20.48
C LEU A 51 8.76 12.86 -20.28
N LYS A 52 9.39 13.06 -19.11
CA LYS A 52 10.22 14.25 -18.83
C LYS A 52 11.47 14.34 -19.70
N SER A 53 12.07 13.21 -20.07
CA SER A 53 13.24 13.17 -20.95
C SER A 53 12.91 13.45 -22.42
N THR A 54 11.63 13.49 -22.80
CA THR A 54 11.18 13.70 -24.18
C THR A 54 10.75 15.16 -24.44
N ASN A 55 10.68 16.00 -23.40
CA ASN A 55 10.44 17.45 -23.46
C ASN A 55 11.74 18.24 -23.30
#